data_AF-A0A645J443-F1
#
_entry.id   AF-A0A645J443-F1
#
_cell.length_a   1.000
_cell.length_b   1.000
_cell.length_c   1.000
_cell.angle_alpha   90.00
_cell.angle_beta   90.00
_cell.angle_gamma   90.00
#
_symmetry.space_group_name_H-M   'P 1'
#
loop_
_entity.id
_entity.type
_entity.pdbx_description
1 polymer ?
#
loop_
_entity_poly.entity_id
_entity_poly.type
_entity_poly.pdbx_seq_one_letter_code
_entity_poly.pdbx_strand_id
1 'polypeptide(L)'
;MTVNAVHPGIVATDIVVNRANGRFQWVARLMKILFMTSDEGAKTNVYLASEPTLHDVSGEYFYRCKIEPSSAESRNLASANRLYDTSLRLCGLDDPLKS
;
A
#
# COMPACT_ATOMS: atom_id res chain seq x y z
N MET A 1 -14.83 10.79 6.49
CA MET A 1 -13.91 10.09 5.57
C MET A 1 -13.02 9.19 6.41
N THR A 2 -12.74 7.97 5.93
CA THR A 2 -11.77 7.06 6.56
C THR A 2 -10.57 6.88 5.64
N VAL A 3 -9.39 6.64 6.22
CA VAL A 3 -8.14 6.44 5.47
C VAL A 3 -7.43 5.25 6.09
N ASN A 4 -7.18 4.21 5.29
CA ASN A 4 -6.48 2.99 5.71
C ASN A 4 -5.39 2.64 4.69
N ALA A 5 -4.40 1.87 5.13
CA ALA A 5 -3.35 1.31 4.29
C ALA A 5 -3.64 -0.16 3.96
N VAL A 6 -3.12 -0.65 2.84
CA VAL A 6 -3.41 -2.00 2.34
C VAL A 6 -2.19 -2.64 1.69
N HIS A 7 -1.98 -3.91 2.00
CA HIS A 7 -1.08 -4.78 1.25
C HIS A 7 -1.90 -5.68 0.32
N PRO A 8 -1.74 -5.56 -1.01
CA PRO A 8 -2.52 -6.33 -1.99
C PRO A 8 -2.05 -7.80 -2.10
N GLY A 9 -1.23 -8.29 -1.17
CA GLY A 9 -0.43 -9.51 -1.32
C GLY A 9 0.68 -9.39 -2.37
N ILE A 10 1.26 -10.54 -2.70
CA ILE A 10 2.31 -10.65 -3.71
C ILE A 10 1.60 -10.90 -5.05
N VAL A 11 1.41 -9.82 -5.82
CA VAL A 11 0.67 -9.83 -7.09
C VAL A 11 1.65 -9.95 -8.26
N ALA A 12 1.28 -10.70 -9.30
CA ALA A 12 2.05 -10.94 -10.53
C ALA A 12 2.25 -9.70 -11.44
N THR A 13 2.52 -8.53 -10.86
CA THR A 13 2.76 -7.27 -11.58
C THR A 13 4.18 -7.19 -12.15
N ASP A 14 4.39 -6.33 -13.14
CA ASP A 14 5.71 -6.12 -13.75
C ASP A 14 6.75 -5.50 -12.83
N ILE A 15 6.36 -5.03 -11.64
CA ILE A 15 7.28 -4.52 -10.61
C ILE A 15 8.34 -5.57 -10.27
N VAL A 16 7.97 -6.86 -10.18
CA VAL A 16 8.93 -7.92 -9.83
C VAL A 16 9.89 -8.22 -10.98
N VAL A 17 9.43 -8.11 -12.24
CA VAL A 17 10.25 -8.40 -13.42
C VAL A 17 11.18 -7.23 -13.74
N ASN A 18 10.68 -6.00 -13.63
CA ASN A 18 11.43 -4.78 -13.95
C ASN A 18 12.51 -4.47 -12.90
N ARG A 19 12.37 -4.97 -11.66
CA ARG A 19 13.39 -4.86 -10.62
C ARG A 19 14.53 -5.87 -10.77
N ALA A 20 14.36 -6.90 -11.60
CA ALA A 20 15.40 -7.91 -11.83
C ALA A 20 16.41 -7.44 -12.89
N ASN A 21 17.70 -7.50 -12.56
CA ASN A 21 18.79 -7.29 -13.52
C ASN A 21 18.71 -8.33 -14.65
N GLY A 22 19.02 -7.94 -15.89
CA GLY A 22 18.74 -8.71 -17.12
C GLY A 22 18.98 -10.23 -17.08
N ARG A 23 20.02 -10.71 -16.37
CA ARG A 23 20.30 -12.15 -16.21
C ARG A 23 19.27 -12.94 -15.39
N PHE A 24 18.50 -12.28 -14.53
CA PHE A 24 17.51 -12.89 -13.62
C PHE A 24 16.05 -12.61 -14.01
N GLN A 25 15.82 -11.87 -15.10
CA GLN A 25 14.46 -11.53 -15.54
C GLN A 25 13.63 -12.77 -15.89
N TRP A 26 14.25 -13.80 -16.46
CA TRP A 26 13.55 -15.05 -16.78
C TRP A 26 13.11 -15.79 -15.52
N VAL A 27 13.94 -15.80 -14.46
CA VAL A 27 13.60 -16.38 -13.16
C VAL A 27 12.46 -15.59 -12.52
N ALA A 28 12.54 -14.26 -12.55
CA ALA A 28 11.49 -13.40 -12.03
C ALA A 28 10.15 -13.61 -12.76
N ARG A 29 10.19 -13.81 -14.09
CA ARG A 29 9.00 -14.16 -14.89
C ARG A 29 8.43 -15.53 -14.53
N LEU A 30 9.28 -16.52 -14.26
CA LEU A 30 8.83 -17.84 -13.83
C LEU A 30 8.17 -17.78 -12.43
N MET A 31 8.77 -17.02 -11.51
CA MET A 31 8.23 -16.84 -10.15
C MET A 31 6.86 -16.15 -10.12
N LYS A 32 6.52 -15.33 -11.13
CA LYS A 32 5.19 -14.72 -11.24
C LYS A 32 4.04 -15.73 -11.26
N ILE A 33 4.28 -16.97 -11.71
CA ILE A 33 3.26 -18.02 -11.74
C ILE A 33 2.79 -18.40 -10.32
N LEU A 34 3.63 -18.17 -9.30
CA LEU A 34 3.32 -18.44 -7.90
C LEU A 34 2.66 -17.24 -7.19
N PHE A 35 2.45 -16.13 -7.90
CA PHE A 35 1.90 -14.90 -7.34
C PHE A 35 0.40 -14.79 -7.63
N MET A 36 -0.27 -13.97 -6.82
CA MET A 36 -1.70 -13.68 -6.98
C MET A 36 -1.95 -12.97 -8.32
N THR A 37 -3.11 -13.24 -8.90
CA THR A 37 -3.64 -12.46 -10.02
C THR A 37 -3.99 -11.03 -9.58
N SER A 38 -4.14 -10.12 -10.54
CA SER A 38 -4.57 -8.73 -10.26
C SER A 38 -5.92 -8.70 -9.54
N ASP A 39 -6.87 -9.53 -9.96
CA ASP A 39 -8.20 -9.62 -9.35
C ASP A 39 -8.12 -10.09 -7.90
N GLU A 40 -7.30 -11.11 -7.62
CA GLU A 40 -7.07 -11.56 -6.25
C GLU A 40 -6.40 -10.50 -5.39
N GLY A 41 -5.43 -9.76 -5.94
CA GLY A 41 -4.76 -8.66 -5.23
C GLY A 41 -5.66 -7.46 -4.96
N ALA A 42 -6.65 -7.22 -5.81
CA ALA A 42 -7.61 -6.13 -5.67
C ALA A 42 -8.68 -6.40 -4.59
N LYS A 43 -8.89 -7.66 -4.18
CA LYS A 43 -9.96 -8.04 -3.23
C LYS A 43 -9.99 -7.18 -1.97
N THR A 44 -8.83 -6.93 -1.35
CA THR A 44 -8.77 -6.12 -0.12
C THR A 44 -9.04 -4.63 -0.38
N ASN A 45 -8.67 -4.10 -1.54
CA ASN A 45 -9.01 -2.73 -1.93
C ASN A 45 -10.52 -2.57 -2.11
N VAL A 46 -11.14 -3.50 -2.85
CA VAL A 46 -12.60 -3.49 -3.08
C VAL A 46 -13.33 -3.61 -1.75
N TYR A 47 -12.90 -4.54 -0.89
CA TYR A 47 -13.45 -4.69 0.46
C TYR A 47 -13.42 -3.39 1.27
N LEU A 48 -12.27 -2.71 1.33
CA LEU A 48 -12.14 -1.43 2.04
C LEU A 48 -13.02 -0.32 1.46
N ALA A 49 -13.23 -0.32 0.15
CA ALA A 49 -14.03 0.69 -0.52
C ALA A 49 -15.54 0.45 -0.42
N SER A 50 -15.97 -0.81 -0.29
CA SER A 50 -17.39 -1.17 -0.39
C SER A 50 -18.04 -1.66 0.91
N GLU A 51 -17.25 -2.10 1.89
CA GLU A 51 -17.78 -2.74 3.11
C GLU A 51 -18.35 -1.71 4.10
N PRO A 52 -19.68 -1.70 4.35
CA PRO A 52 -20.30 -0.72 5.25
C PRO A 52 -19.83 -0.85 6.70
N THR A 53 -19.43 -2.05 7.12
CA THR A 53 -18.93 -2.28 8.48
C THR A 53 -17.61 -1.57 8.79
N LEU A 54 -16.93 -1.00 7.78
CA LEU A 54 -15.67 -0.26 7.94
C LEU A 54 -15.85 1.27 7.93
N HIS A 55 -17.08 1.77 7.99
CA HIS A 55 -17.39 3.21 7.89
C HIS A 55 -16.73 4.09 8.97
N ASP A 56 -16.37 3.51 10.12
CA ASP A 56 -15.71 4.16 11.26
C ASP A 56 -14.27 3.68 11.48
N VAL A 57 -13.77 2.75 10.65
CA VAL A 57 -12.42 2.20 10.76
C VAL A 57 -11.44 3.05 9.95
N SER A 58 -10.47 3.67 10.61
CA SER A 58 -9.44 4.53 9.99
C SER A 58 -8.09 4.37 10.70
N GLY A 59 -7.00 4.58 9.96
CA GLY A 59 -5.63 4.48 10.46
C GLY A 59 -5.07 3.06 10.52
N GLU A 60 -5.80 2.09 10.00
CA GLU A 60 -5.44 0.67 10.07
C GLU A 60 -4.69 0.19 8.84
N TYR A 61 -3.99 -0.93 8.99
CA TYR A 61 -3.29 -1.62 7.91
C TYR A 61 -3.95 -2.96 7.62
N PHE A 62 -4.36 -3.17 6.37
CA PHE A 62 -5.08 -4.36 5.96
C PHE A 62 -4.26 -5.31 5.11
N TYR A 63 -4.42 -6.60 5.37
CA TYR A 63 -3.91 -7.68 4.53
C TYR A 63 -4.96 -8.80 4.47
N ARG A 64 -5.32 -9.22 3.25
CA ARG A 64 -6.34 -10.27 3.01
C ARG A 64 -7.67 -9.99 3.74
N CYS A 65 -8.15 -8.75 3.64
CA CYS A 65 -9.40 -8.28 4.26
C CYS A 65 -9.44 -8.36 5.79
N LYS A 66 -8.28 -8.33 6.44
CA LYS A 66 -8.15 -8.29 7.91
C LYS A 66 -7.21 -7.18 8.33
N ILE A 67 -7.45 -6.61 9.50
CA ILE A 67 -6.51 -5.71 10.16
C ILE A 67 -5.32 -6.54 10.62
N GLU A 68 -4.12 -6.11 10.26
CA GLU A 68 -2.86 -6.77 10.60
C GLU A 68 -1.86 -5.74 11.17
N PRO A 69 -0.96 -6.15 12.09
CA PRO A 69 0.05 -5.24 12.60
C PRO A 69 1.05 -4.84 11.50
N SER A 70 1.27 -3.54 11.36
CA SER A 70 2.38 -2.97 10.59
C SER A 70 3.64 -2.80 11.45
N SER A 71 4.75 -2.39 10.83
CA SER A 71 6.02 -2.12 11.54
C SER A 71 5.87 -1.02 12.60
N ALA A 72 6.74 -1.03 13.61
CA ALA A 72 6.76 0.01 14.64
C ALA A 72 7.01 1.40 14.04
N GLU A 73 7.91 1.47 13.06
CA GLU A 73 8.29 2.70 12.35
C GLU A 73 7.11 3.32 11.62
N SER A 74 6.18 2.51 11.09
CA SER A 74 4.98 3.03 10.41
C SER A 74 4.04 3.82 11.34
N ARG A 75 4.17 3.64 12.66
CA ARG A 75 3.39 4.34 13.68
C ARG A 75 4.14 5.54 14.28
N ASN A 76 5.33 5.87 13.77
CA ASN A 76 6.10 7.01 14.25
C ASN A 76 5.57 8.31 13.65
N LEU A 77 4.81 9.07 14.45
CA LEU A 77 4.21 10.34 14.05
C LEU A 77 5.25 11.41 13.67
N ALA A 78 6.42 11.43 14.31
CA ALA A 78 7.47 12.40 13.97
C ALA A 78 8.00 12.17 12.54
N SER A 79 8.22 10.90 12.17
CA SER A 79 8.60 10.53 10.80
C SER A 79 7.48 10.83 9.80
N ALA A 80 6.23 10.52 10.15
CA ALA A 80 5.07 10.79 9.29
C ALA A 80 4.89 12.29 9.00
N ASN A 81 4.94 13.13 10.05
CA ASN A 81 4.82 14.58 9.91
C ASN A 81 5.97 15.16 9.06
N ARG A 82 7.21 14.72 9.31
CA ARG A 82 8.36 15.16 8.50
C ARG A 82 8.21 14.76 7.04
N LEU A 83 7.73 13.55 6.75
CA LEU A 83 7.48 13.09 5.39
C LEU A 83 6.38 13.94 4.72
N TYR A 84 5.30 14.23 5.43
CA TYR A 84 4.20 15.06 4.95
C TYR A 84 4.67 16.49 4.60
N ASP A 85 5.32 17.19 5.53
CA ASP A 85 5.83 18.55 5.30
C ASP A 85 6.86 18.61 4.15
N THR A 86 7.70 17.57 4.03
CA THR A 86 8.66 17.46 2.92
C THR A 86 7.93 17.24 1.60
N SER A 87 6.90 16.40 1.58
CA SER A 87 6.11 16.09 0.38
C SER A 87 5.36 17.32 -0.12
N LEU A 88 4.72 18.09 0.78
CA LEU A 88 4.07 19.36 0.44
C LEU A 88 5.05 20.31 -0.26
N ARG A 89 6.23 20.50 0.33
CA ARG A 89 7.29 21.36 -0.22
C ARG A 89 7.77 20.89 -1.60
N LEU A 90 7.99 19.59 -1.77
CA LEU A 90 8.45 19.02 -3.04
C LEU A 90 7.38 19.13 -4.14
N CYS A 91 6.10 19.07 -3.76
CA CYS A 91 4.97 19.25 -4.66
C CYS A 91 4.56 20.71 -4.87
N GLY A 92 5.19 21.67 -4.16
CA GLY A 92 4.82 23.08 -4.22
C GLY A 92 3.41 23.38 -3.69
N LEU A 93 2.95 22.59 -2.72
CA LEU A 93 1.62 22.71 -2.12
C LEU A 93 1.72 23.36 -0.73
N ASP A 94 0.76 24.22 -0.43
CA ASP A 94 0.50 24.66 0.94
C ASP A 94 -0.20 23.54 1.73
N ASP A 95 -0.09 23.58 3.05
CA ASP A 95 -0.72 22.59 3.92
C ASP A 95 -2.22 22.89 4.07
N PRO A 96 -3.13 22.09 3.47
CA PRO A 96 -4.56 22.37 3.53
C PRO A 96 -5.17 22.14 4.93
N LEU A 97 -4.40 21.56 5.86
CA LEU A 97 -4.86 21.25 7.21
C LEU A 97 -4.36 22.26 8.26
N LYS A 98 -3.40 23.12 7.91
CA LYS A 98 -2.98 24.25 8.75
C LYS A 98 -3.76 25.48 8.33
N SER A 99 -4.78 25.81 9.12
CA SER A 99 -5.48 27.11 9.07
C SER A 99 -4.65 28.21 9.73
#